data_AF-A0A3M5GK61-F1
#
_entry.id   AF-A0A3M5GK61-F1
#
_cell.length_a   1.000
_cell.length_b   1.000
_cell.length_c   1.000
_cell.angle_alpha   90.00
_cell.angle_beta   90.00
_cell.angle_gamma   90.00
#
_symmetry.space_group_name_H-M   'P 1'
#
loop_
_entity.id
_entity.type
_entity.pdbx_description
1 polymer ?
#
loop_
_entity_poly.entity_id
_entity_poly.type
_entity_poly.pdbx_seq_one_letter_code
_entity_poly.pdbx_strand_id
1 'polypeptide(L)'
;MRLSSVPVAALCMSLFSAVLFAADAPGSRDLEILPRLTDTEIVDYRPAAELERVYPMGSIRKISGQLRFDGQISARGTLTSVTYQLPAEHASDDAFTAAREALQQQGAELLFWCQARDCGESSLWANEVFGNAKLYGADDRQAYLLLRLAEPRSETLVALYSITRGNRRAYLHVEQFESAAPLGELLPTSATLLRQLKSTGKLELPKLGGEPQEAWVTLISRGLNLDSTLRATVSGPSASAWRDALVAKGVRAARLEAGAADSQGLVIEVIR
;
A
#
# COMPACT_ATOMS: atom_id res chain seq x y z
N MET A 1 80.44 12.42 32.40
CA MET A 1 80.06 13.03 31.10
C MET A 1 80.14 11.94 30.05
N ARG A 2 79.13 11.52 29.29
CA ARG A 2 77.70 11.85 29.14
C ARG A 2 77.02 10.52 28.77
N LEU A 3 75.90 10.18 29.40
CA LEU A 3 75.01 9.11 28.93
C LEU A 3 74.18 9.65 27.75
N SER A 4 74.13 8.92 26.64
CA SER A 4 73.30 9.23 25.48
C SER A 4 72.21 8.17 25.36
N SER A 5 71.01 8.52 25.79
CA SER A 5 69.78 7.73 25.71
C SER A 5 69.26 7.64 24.28
N VAL A 6 69.02 6.42 23.80
CA VAL A 6 68.31 6.14 22.53
C VAL A 6 66.81 6.05 22.83
N PRO A 7 65.93 6.82 22.13
CA PRO A 7 64.50 6.67 22.32
C PRO A 7 63.98 5.53 21.43
N VAL A 8 63.32 4.55 22.05
CA VAL A 8 62.51 3.54 21.37
C VAL A 8 61.22 4.21 20.94
N ALA A 9 61.04 4.43 19.64
CA ALA A 9 59.78 4.89 19.07
C ALA A 9 58.82 3.70 18.95
N ALA A 10 57.91 3.56 19.92
CA ALA A 10 56.80 2.62 19.85
C ALA A 10 55.75 3.14 18.85
N LEU A 11 55.66 2.50 17.68
CA LEU A 11 54.65 2.77 16.67
C LEU A 11 53.32 2.11 17.09
N CYS A 12 52.46 2.86 17.79
CA CYS A 12 51.09 2.44 18.09
C CYS A 12 50.26 2.41 16.80
N MET A 13 50.07 1.22 16.24
CA MET A 13 49.16 0.98 15.11
C MET A 13 47.73 0.90 15.66
N SER A 14 47.03 2.04 15.71
CA SER A 14 45.62 2.10 16.08
C SER A 14 44.75 1.51 14.96
N LEU A 15 44.30 0.27 15.14
CA LEU A 15 43.19 -0.32 14.39
C LEU A 15 41.91 0.46 14.72
N PHE A 16 41.58 1.47 13.92
CA PHE A 16 40.23 2.04 13.91
C PHE A 16 39.31 1.00 13.28
N SER A 17 38.72 0.14 14.10
CA SER A 17 37.54 -0.63 13.73
C SER A 17 36.40 0.36 13.52
N ALA A 18 36.15 0.76 12.27
CA ALA A 18 34.93 1.46 11.91
C ALA A 18 33.76 0.51 12.22
N VAL A 19 33.04 0.79 13.31
CA VAL A 19 31.71 0.22 13.52
C VAL A 19 30.86 0.80 12.39
N LEU A 20 30.69 0.02 11.33
CA LEU A 20 29.76 0.32 10.25
C LEU A 20 28.35 0.18 10.84
N PHE A 21 27.86 1.25 11.46
CA PHE A 21 26.42 1.42 11.57
C PHE A 21 25.90 1.45 10.14
N ALA A 22 25.03 0.50 9.81
CA ALA A 22 24.27 0.56 8.58
C ALA A 22 23.39 1.80 8.67
N ALA A 23 23.87 2.88 8.05
CA ALA A 23 23.24 4.18 8.08
C ALA A 23 22.32 4.30 6.87
N ASP A 24 21.26 5.08 7.04
CA ASP A 24 20.39 5.47 5.96
C ASP A 24 21.16 6.03 4.77
N ALA A 25 20.60 5.84 3.56
CA ALA A 25 21.12 6.44 2.35
C ALA A 25 21.34 7.95 2.58
N PRO A 26 22.52 8.51 2.23
CA PRO A 26 22.82 9.91 2.51
C PRO A 26 21.77 10.87 1.95
N GLY A 27 21.34 11.84 2.77
CA GLY A 27 20.33 12.83 2.39
C GLY A 27 18.89 12.30 2.31
N SER A 28 18.66 11.05 2.74
CA SER A 28 17.32 10.50 2.83
C SER A 28 16.58 10.95 4.09
N ARG A 29 15.25 10.83 4.04
CA ARG A 29 14.33 11.13 5.13
C ARG A 29 13.08 10.27 4.97
N ASP A 30 12.42 10.01 6.09
CA ASP A 30 11.12 9.35 6.10
C ASP A 30 10.04 10.26 5.48
N LEU A 31 8.92 9.66 5.06
CA LEU A 31 7.74 10.39 4.63
C LEU A 31 6.83 10.66 5.83
N GLU A 32 6.43 11.92 6.04
CA GLU A 32 5.60 12.33 7.19
C GLU A 32 4.23 11.62 7.26
N ILE A 33 3.76 11.04 6.16
CA ILE A 33 2.50 10.29 6.08
C ILE A 33 2.53 8.95 6.83
N LEU A 34 3.73 8.45 7.16
CA LEU A 34 3.92 7.14 7.79
C LEU A 34 4.93 7.22 8.93
N PRO A 35 4.63 6.60 10.09
CA PRO A 35 5.67 6.34 11.07
C PRO A 35 6.68 5.35 10.48
N ARG A 36 7.97 5.60 10.71
CA ARG A 36 9.00 4.65 10.35
C ARG A 36 8.85 3.37 11.17
N LEU A 37 8.94 2.22 10.51
CA LEU A 37 8.99 0.92 11.19
C LEU A 37 10.33 0.78 11.93
N THR A 38 10.28 0.27 13.14
CA THR A 38 11.45 0.07 14.01
C THR A 38 12.54 -0.74 13.30
N ASP A 39 13.78 -0.33 13.49
CA ASP A 39 14.99 -1.01 12.98
C ASP A 39 15.03 -1.21 11.45
N THR A 40 14.25 -0.43 10.70
CA THR A 40 14.37 -0.37 9.23
C THR A 40 15.47 0.60 8.80
N GLU A 41 16.00 0.40 7.59
CA GLU A 41 17.02 1.25 6.97
C GLU A 41 16.53 1.80 5.63
N ILE A 42 16.75 3.08 5.35
CA ILE A 42 16.48 3.66 4.04
C ILE A 42 17.61 3.26 3.09
N VAL A 43 17.29 2.38 2.12
CA VAL A 43 18.26 1.84 1.15
C VAL A 43 18.08 2.38 -0.28
N ASP A 44 17.06 3.20 -0.48
CA ASP A 44 16.83 3.98 -1.70
C ASP A 44 15.95 5.18 -1.32
N TYR A 45 16.34 6.38 -1.75
CA TYR A 45 15.55 7.60 -1.57
C TYR A 45 15.60 8.41 -2.86
N ARG A 46 14.44 8.79 -3.36
CA ARG A 46 14.32 9.71 -4.50
C ARG A 46 13.58 10.95 -4.02
N PRO A 47 14.25 12.10 -3.95
CA PRO A 47 13.64 13.34 -3.49
C PRO A 47 12.52 13.77 -4.45
N ALA A 48 11.72 14.73 -3.98
CA ALA A 48 10.65 15.35 -4.74
C ALA A 48 11.09 15.73 -6.16
N ALA A 49 10.42 15.15 -7.15
CA ALA A 49 10.60 15.46 -8.56
C ALA A 49 9.24 15.53 -9.26
N GLU A 50 9.07 16.50 -10.15
CA GLU A 50 7.87 16.59 -10.97
C GLU A 50 7.96 15.62 -12.15
N LEU A 51 6.96 14.74 -12.29
CA LEU A 51 6.90 13.74 -13.34
C LEU A 51 5.47 13.31 -13.64
N GLU A 52 5.29 12.62 -14.76
CA GLU A 52 4.07 11.86 -15.03
C GLU A 52 4.18 10.48 -14.38
N ARG A 53 3.16 10.10 -13.62
CA ARG A 53 3.13 8.85 -12.87
C ARG A 53 1.88 8.05 -13.23
N VAL A 54 2.10 6.79 -13.62
CA VAL A 54 1.05 5.81 -13.87
C VAL A 54 1.05 4.77 -12.75
N TYR A 55 -0.09 4.61 -12.07
CA TYR A 55 -0.32 3.57 -11.06
C TYR A 55 -1.29 2.51 -11.60
N PRO A 56 -0.84 1.25 -11.78
CA PRO A 56 -1.72 0.17 -12.21
C PRO A 56 -2.80 -0.14 -11.17
N MET A 57 -4.03 -0.40 -11.63
CA MET A 57 -5.17 -0.85 -10.84
C MET A 57 -5.67 -2.22 -11.31
N GLY A 58 -4.74 -3.16 -11.45
CA GLY A 58 -5.01 -4.53 -11.88
C GLY A 58 -3.75 -5.40 -11.79
N SER A 59 -3.90 -6.70 -12.00
CA SER A 59 -2.74 -7.58 -12.20
C SER A 59 -1.97 -7.12 -13.43
N ILE A 60 -0.64 -7.00 -13.29
CA ILE A 60 0.24 -6.60 -14.39
C ILE A 60 0.81 -7.83 -15.09
N ARG A 61 0.90 -7.76 -16.42
CA ARG A 61 1.53 -8.77 -17.26
C ARG A 61 2.19 -8.10 -18.45
N LYS A 62 3.17 -8.78 -19.07
CA LYS A 62 3.81 -8.31 -20.30
C LYS A 62 3.22 -9.04 -21.50
N ILE A 63 2.65 -8.29 -22.45
CA ILE A 63 2.13 -8.83 -23.72
C ILE A 63 2.81 -8.10 -24.86
N SER A 64 3.49 -8.85 -25.74
CA SER A 64 4.21 -8.30 -26.90
C SER A 64 5.17 -7.16 -26.54
N GLY A 65 5.87 -7.31 -25.41
CA GLY A 65 6.84 -6.32 -24.94
C GLY A 65 6.25 -5.12 -24.20
N GLN A 66 4.92 -5.02 -24.07
CA GLN A 66 4.25 -3.91 -23.40
C GLN A 66 3.59 -4.35 -22.08
N LEU A 67 3.67 -3.50 -21.07
CA LEU A 67 2.95 -3.67 -19.81
C LEU A 67 1.44 -3.56 -20.03
N ARG A 68 0.68 -4.51 -19.49
CA ARG A 68 -0.78 -4.58 -19.59
C ARG A 68 -1.40 -4.82 -18.21
N PHE A 69 -2.51 -4.12 -17.96
CA PHE A 69 -3.33 -4.21 -16.74
C PHE A 69 -4.72 -3.65 -17.05
N ASP A 70 -5.72 -4.00 -16.24
CA ASP A 70 -7.14 -3.75 -16.54
C ASP A 70 -7.65 -2.36 -16.08
N GLY A 71 -6.77 -1.55 -15.47
CA GLY A 71 -7.06 -0.18 -15.05
C GLY A 71 -5.80 0.55 -14.61
N GLN A 72 -5.83 1.88 -14.60
CA GLN A 72 -4.73 2.72 -14.11
C GLN A 72 -5.23 4.08 -13.65
N ILE A 73 -4.41 4.75 -12.83
CA ILE A 73 -4.48 6.19 -12.61
C ILE A 73 -3.22 6.80 -13.20
N SER A 74 -3.36 7.80 -14.07
CA SER A 74 -2.24 8.59 -14.59
C SER A 74 -2.44 10.05 -14.24
N ALA A 75 -1.41 10.69 -13.71
CA ALA A 75 -1.40 12.10 -13.40
C ALA A 75 0.03 12.66 -13.48
N ARG A 76 0.14 13.99 -13.64
CA ARG A 76 1.39 14.73 -13.47
C ARG A 76 1.40 15.39 -12.10
N GLY A 77 2.55 15.38 -11.44
CA GLY A 77 2.66 15.89 -10.08
C GLY A 77 4.04 15.66 -9.49
N THR A 78 4.17 15.90 -8.19
CA THR A 78 5.42 15.75 -7.46
C THR A 78 5.49 14.38 -6.79
N LEU A 79 6.52 13.60 -7.12
CA LEU A 79 6.78 12.28 -6.53
C LEU A 79 7.95 12.34 -5.56
N THR A 80 7.78 11.82 -4.34
CA THR A 80 8.89 11.40 -3.47
C THR A 80 8.77 9.90 -3.22
N SER A 81 9.89 9.17 -3.25
CA SER A 81 9.87 7.72 -2.98
C SER A 81 10.96 7.31 -1.99
N VAL A 82 10.63 6.36 -1.12
CA VAL A 82 11.52 5.80 -0.11
C VAL A 82 11.42 4.29 -0.14
N THR A 83 12.57 3.61 -0.10
CA THR A 83 12.63 2.15 0.03
C THR A 83 13.32 1.81 1.33
N TYR A 84 12.57 1.16 2.21
CA TYR A 84 13.04 0.65 3.48
C TYR A 84 13.46 -0.81 3.30
N GLN A 85 14.63 -1.17 3.79
CA GLN A 85 14.97 -2.55 4.08
C GLN A 85 14.50 -2.88 5.49
N LEU A 86 13.80 -4.00 5.62
CA LEU A 86 13.38 -4.54 6.91
C LEU A 86 14.53 -5.35 7.54
N PRO A 87 14.65 -5.36 8.88
CA PRO A 87 15.59 -6.26 9.54
C PRO A 87 15.12 -7.71 9.38
N ALA A 88 16.04 -8.67 9.54
CA ALA A 88 15.85 -10.05 9.09
C ALA A 88 14.71 -10.81 9.79
N GLU A 89 14.33 -10.35 10.98
CA GLU A 89 13.27 -10.86 11.83
C GLU A 89 11.86 -10.39 11.45
N HIS A 90 11.73 -9.37 10.58
CA HIS A 90 10.43 -8.82 10.18
C HIS A 90 10.03 -9.27 8.77
N ALA A 91 8.77 -9.68 8.59
CA ALA A 91 8.23 -10.05 7.30
C ALA A 91 7.79 -8.82 6.48
N SER A 92 7.86 -8.91 5.15
CA SER A 92 7.32 -7.88 4.24
C SER A 92 5.83 -7.59 4.48
N ASP A 93 5.07 -8.62 4.79
CA ASP A 93 3.61 -8.56 4.94
C ASP A 93 3.21 -7.83 6.22
N ASP A 94 4.00 -7.95 7.30
CA ASP A 94 3.79 -7.22 8.56
C ASP A 94 4.03 -5.73 8.34
N ALA A 95 5.15 -5.38 7.68
CA ALA A 95 5.47 -4.00 7.34
C ALA A 95 4.41 -3.35 6.43
N PHE A 96 3.93 -4.10 5.43
CA PHE A 96 2.85 -3.66 4.55
C PHE A 96 1.55 -3.45 5.31
N THR A 97 1.19 -4.38 6.19
CA THR A 97 -0.02 -4.30 7.02
C THR A 97 0.02 -3.10 7.94
N ALA A 98 1.14 -2.89 8.66
CA ALA A 98 1.31 -1.73 9.53
C ALA A 98 1.20 -0.41 8.76
N ALA A 99 1.85 -0.29 7.59
CA ALA A 99 1.77 0.91 6.76
C ALA A 99 0.36 1.15 6.21
N ARG A 100 -0.33 0.11 5.72
CA ARG A 100 -1.74 0.18 5.29
C ARG A 100 -2.62 0.69 6.42
N GLU A 101 -2.51 0.10 7.61
CA GLU A 101 -3.37 0.43 8.74
C GLU A 101 -3.11 1.84 9.26
N ALA A 102 -1.85 2.27 9.32
CA ALA A 102 -1.49 3.64 9.68
C ALA A 102 -2.11 4.68 8.73
N LEU A 103 -2.16 4.40 7.42
CA LEU A 103 -2.80 5.29 6.45
C LEU A 103 -4.33 5.23 6.54
N GLN A 104 -4.92 4.06 6.73
CA GLN A 104 -6.37 3.92 6.88
C GLN A 104 -6.89 4.58 8.16
N GLN A 105 -6.13 4.53 9.26
CA GLN A 105 -6.45 5.27 10.49
C GLN A 105 -6.45 6.79 10.29
N GLN A 106 -5.69 7.29 9.31
CA GLN A 106 -5.72 8.68 8.87
C GLN A 106 -6.85 8.97 7.85
N GLY A 107 -7.73 8.00 7.59
CA GLY A 107 -8.86 8.12 6.67
C GLY A 107 -8.53 7.89 5.20
N ALA A 108 -7.35 7.38 4.86
CA ALA A 108 -6.99 7.10 3.46
C ALA A 108 -7.91 6.05 2.83
N GLU A 109 -8.35 6.30 1.60
CA GLU A 109 -9.21 5.43 0.82
C GLU A 109 -8.37 4.47 -0.02
N LEU A 110 -8.64 3.16 0.08
CA LEU A 110 -7.94 2.15 -0.72
C LEU A 110 -8.54 2.13 -2.12
N LEU A 111 -7.72 2.30 -3.15
CA LEU A 111 -8.14 2.26 -4.55
C LEU A 111 -7.87 0.87 -5.16
N PHE A 112 -6.66 0.35 -4.96
CA PHE A 112 -6.28 -0.96 -5.48
C PHE A 112 -5.44 -1.74 -4.47
N TRP A 113 -5.78 -3.02 -4.27
CA TRP A 113 -5.01 -3.92 -3.41
C TRP A 113 -4.88 -5.32 -4.02
N CYS A 114 -3.64 -5.75 -4.25
CA CYS A 114 -3.30 -7.13 -4.60
C CYS A 114 -2.22 -7.69 -3.65
N GLN A 115 -2.15 -9.01 -3.56
CA GLN A 115 -1.14 -9.73 -2.79
C GLN A 115 -0.77 -11.02 -3.50
N ALA A 116 0.46 -11.47 -3.30
CA ALA A 116 1.02 -12.66 -3.93
C ALA A 116 0.82 -12.58 -5.47
N ARG A 117 0.43 -13.70 -6.08
CA ARG A 117 0.32 -13.82 -7.54
C ARG A 117 -0.83 -13.00 -8.14
N ASP A 118 -1.77 -12.52 -7.33
CA ASP A 118 -2.85 -11.63 -7.81
C ASP A 118 -2.29 -10.31 -8.35
N CYS A 119 -1.07 -9.93 -7.96
CA CYS A 119 -0.38 -8.76 -8.48
C CYS A 119 0.21 -8.95 -9.87
N GLY A 120 0.41 -10.20 -10.33
CA GLY A 120 1.23 -10.50 -11.50
C GLY A 120 2.73 -10.61 -11.16
N GLU A 121 3.59 -10.40 -12.16
CA GLU A 121 5.03 -10.61 -12.03
C GLU A 121 5.72 -9.49 -11.24
N SER A 122 6.38 -9.83 -10.13
CA SER A 122 7.13 -8.87 -9.29
C SER A 122 8.28 -8.19 -10.03
N SER A 123 8.82 -8.84 -11.07
CA SER A 123 9.86 -8.28 -11.93
C SER A 123 9.36 -7.05 -12.71
N LEU A 124 8.09 -7.04 -13.13
CA LEU A 124 7.48 -5.92 -13.83
C LEU A 124 7.18 -4.77 -12.87
N TRP A 125 6.72 -5.07 -11.65
CA TRP A 125 6.56 -4.05 -10.59
C TRP A 125 7.90 -3.37 -10.29
N ALA A 126 8.94 -4.16 -10.05
CA ALA A 126 10.27 -3.67 -9.73
C ALA A 126 10.86 -2.81 -10.85
N ASN A 127 10.80 -3.26 -12.10
CA ASN A 127 11.53 -2.64 -13.20
C ASN A 127 10.71 -1.62 -14.00
N GLU A 128 9.43 -1.90 -14.27
CA GLU A 128 8.60 -1.07 -15.16
C GLU A 128 7.68 -0.11 -14.38
N VAL A 129 7.28 -0.47 -13.15
CA VAL A 129 6.41 0.41 -12.33
C VAL A 129 7.22 1.31 -11.39
N PHE A 130 8.15 0.77 -10.61
CA PHE A 130 8.92 1.53 -9.61
C PHE A 130 10.36 1.86 -10.04
N GLY A 131 10.87 1.18 -11.07
CA GLY A 131 12.25 1.36 -11.52
C GLY A 131 13.31 1.10 -10.42
N ASN A 132 13.05 0.18 -9.50
CA ASN A 132 13.95 -0.20 -8.41
C ASN A 132 14.11 -1.73 -8.36
N ALA A 133 15.25 -2.22 -8.86
CA ALA A 133 15.56 -3.66 -8.92
C ALA A 133 15.67 -4.33 -7.53
N LYS A 134 15.81 -3.57 -6.43
CA LYS A 134 15.73 -4.13 -5.07
C LYS A 134 14.34 -4.72 -4.78
N LEU A 135 13.32 -4.29 -5.53
CA LEU A 135 11.94 -4.70 -5.35
C LEU A 135 11.57 -6.00 -6.10
N TYR A 136 12.54 -6.63 -6.77
CA TYR A 136 12.33 -7.92 -7.42
C TYR A 136 12.57 -9.08 -6.45
N GLY A 137 11.54 -9.93 -6.28
CA GLY A 137 11.54 -11.07 -5.37
C GLY A 137 10.64 -12.21 -5.84
N ALA A 138 10.07 -12.96 -4.88
CA ALA A 138 9.15 -14.05 -5.21
C ALA A 138 7.72 -13.51 -5.37
N ASP A 139 7.04 -13.89 -6.45
CA ASP A 139 5.69 -13.37 -6.75
C ASP A 139 4.65 -13.73 -5.69
N ASP A 140 4.87 -14.81 -4.93
CA ASP A 140 4.01 -15.21 -3.80
C ASP A 140 4.30 -14.48 -2.49
N ARG A 141 5.34 -13.62 -2.45
CA ARG A 141 5.74 -12.82 -1.30
C ARG A 141 5.83 -11.33 -1.62
N GLN A 142 4.90 -10.85 -2.44
CA GLN A 142 4.72 -9.44 -2.77
C GLN A 142 3.34 -8.95 -2.33
N ALA A 143 3.22 -7.65 -2.07
CA ALA A 143 1.93 -6.99 -1.92
C ALA A 143 2.01 -5.56 -2.44
N TYR A 144 0.93 -5.10 -3.10
CA TYR A 144 0.82 -3.74 -3.62
C TYR A 144 -0.49 -3.11 -3.16
N LEU A 145 -0.41 -1.86 -2.71
CA LEU A 145 -1.56 -1.04 -2.36
C LEU A 145 -1.44 0.35 -2.95
N LEU A 146 -2.52 0.83 -3.55
CA LEU A 146 -2.69 2.22 -3.95
C LEU A 146 -3.77 2.85 -3.08
N LEU A 147 -3.46 3.96 -2.43
CA LEU A 147 -4.38 4.72 -1.60
C LEU A 147 -4.49 6.17 -2.09
N ARG A 148 -5.62 6.79 -1.79
CA ARG A 148 -5.82 8.25 -1.80
C ARG A 148 -5.84 8.75 -0.36
N LEU A 149 -5.08 9.78 -0.02
CA LEU A 149 -5.17 10.37 1.32
C LEU A 149 -6.51 11.08 1.53
N ALA A 150 -6.92 11.22 2.79
CA ALA A 150 -8.09 12.01 3.15
C ALA A 150 -7.83 13.52 3.01
N GLU A 151 -8.90 14.31 3.05
CA GLU A 151 -8.81 15.76 3.21
C GLU A 151 -7.95 16.13 4.44
N PRO A 152 -7.09 17.17 4.36
CA PRO A 152 -6.95 18.14 3.26
C PRO A 152 -5.97 17.72 2.14
N ARG A 153 -5.46 16.48 2.15
CA ARG A 153 -4.46 15.96 1.20
C ARG A 153 -5.08 15.07 0.13
N SER A 154 -6.35 15.29 -0.24
CA SER A 154 -7.09 14.42 -1.15
C SER A 154 -6.52 14.36 -2.58
N GLU A 155 -5.62 15.27 -2.95
CA GLU A 155 -4.88 15.22 -4.22
C GLU A 155 -3.56 14.44 -4.13
N THR A 156 -3.34 13.73 -3.02
CA THR A 156 -2.18 12.87 -2.80
C THR A 156 -2.54 11.39 -2.93
N LEU A 157 -1.81 10.70 -3.81
CA LEU A 157 -1.80 9.24 -3.90
C LEU A 157 -0.59 8.67 -3.16
N VAL A 158 -0.78 7.51 -2.52
CA VAL A 158 0.28 6.76 -1.88
C VAL A 158 0.31 5.34 -2.44
N ALA A 159 1.46 4.93 -2.95
CA ALA A 159 1.69 3.56 -3.39
C ALA A 159 2.60 2.85 -2.37
N LEU A 160 2.11 1.75 -1.80
CA LEU A 160 2.89 0.82 -0.99
C LEU A 160 3.21 -0.41 -1.82
N TYR A 161 4.47 -0.82 -1.84
CA TYR A 161 4.87 -2.11 -2.39
C TYR A 161 5.82 -2.82 -1.44
N SER A 162 5.44 -4.01 -0.99
CA SER A 162 6.30 -4.84 -0.16
C SER A 162 6.71 -6.10 -0.90
N ILE A 163 7.90 -6.60 -0.60
CA ILE A 163 8.45 -7.79 -1.24
C ILE A 163 9.46 -8.48 -0.32
N THR A 164 9.42 -9.80 -0.29
CA THR A 164 10.53 -10.62 0.22
C THR A 164 11.30 -11.24 -0.95
N ARG A 165 12.60 -10.94 -1.02
CA ARG A 165 13.49 -11.48 -2.06
C ARG A 165 13.88 -12.93 -1.79
N GLY A 166 14.40 -13.60 -2.83
CA GLY A 166 14.92 -14.97 -2.72
C GLY A 166 16.04 -15.13 -1.68
N ASN A 167 16.81 -14.07 -1.41
CA ASN A 167 17.84 -14.04 -0.36
C ASN A 167 17.31 -13.69 1.04
N ARG A 168 16.00 -13.68 1.23
CA ARG A 168 15.28 -13.35 2.48
C ARG A 168 15.35 -11.88 2.91
N ARG A 169 15.99 -10.97 2.16
CA ARG A 169 15.86 -9.53 2.43
C ARG A 169 14.44 -9.10 2.07
N ALA A 170 13.77 -8.43 3.00
CA ALA A 170 12.44 -7.88 2.82
C ALA A 170 12.50 -6.36 2.71
N TYR A 171 11.60 -5.80 1.92
CA TYR A 171 11.56 -4.37 1.64
C TYR A 171 10.13 -3.85 1.70
N LEU A 172 10.00 -2.60 2.11
CA LEU A 172 8.80 -1.79 1.94
C LEU A 172 9.19 -0.56 1.11
N HIS A 173 8.56 -0.41 -0.04
CA HIS A 173 8.66 0.75 -0.90
C HIS A 173 7.42 1.61 -0.72
N VAL A 174 7.62 2.92 -0.58
CA VAL A 174 6.55 3.90 -0.44
C VAL A 174 6.81 5.03 -1.43
N GLU A 175 5.81 5.30 -2.28
CA GLU A 175 5.75 6.52 -3.07
C GLU A 175 4.66 7.43 -2.54
N GLN A 176 4.97 8.70 -2.33
CA GLN A 176 4.00 9.76 -2.09
C GLN A 176 3.98 10.66 -3.33
N PHE A 177 2.82 10.76 -3.96
CA PHE A 177 2.61 11.51 -5.18
C PHE A 177 1.52 12.55 -4.99
N GLU A 178 1.88 13.83 -5.09
CA GLU A 178 0.96 14.95 -5.03
C GLU A 178 0.63 15.42 -6.44
N SER A 179 -0.65 15.28 -6.84
CA SER A 179 -1.10 15.63 -8.18
C SER A 179 -1.09 17.14 -8.40
N ALA A 180 -0.61 17.58 -9.57
CA ALA A 180 -0.61 19.00 -9.96
C ALA A 180 -2.01 19.51 -10.39
N ALA A 181 -2.97 18.61 -10.57
CA ALA A 181 -4.35 18.90 -10.94
C ALA A 181 -5.32 17.99 -10.16
N PRO A 182 -6.60 18.38 -10.00
CA PRO A 182 -7.58 17.55 -9.33
C PRO A 182 -7.69 16.16 -9.94
N LEU A 183 -7.55 15.13 -9.11
CA LEU A 183 -7.66 13.70 -9.45
C LEU A 183 -9.11 13.30 -9.81
N GLY A 184 -10.09 14.12 -9.43
CA GLY A 184 -11.51 13.84 -9.64
C GLY A 184 -12.03 12.71 -8.76
N GLU A 185 -13.05 12.01 -9.24
CA GLU A 185 -13.60 10.83 -8.58
C GLU A 185 -12.73 9.60 -8.89
N LEU A 186 -12.22 8.97 -7.85
CA LEU A 186 -11.45 7.73 -7.93
C LEU A 186 -12.21 6.65 -7.18
N LEU A 187 -12.49 5.55 -7.86
CA LEU A 187 -13.23 4.43 -7.29
C LEU A 187 -12.32 3.23 -7.04
N PRO A 188 -12.54 2.46 -5.96
CA PRO A 188 -11.84 1.22 -5.74
C PRO A 188 -12.26 0.15 -6.73
N THR A 189 -11.47 -0.93 -6.83
CA THR A 189 -11.94 -2.15 -7.51
C THR A 189 -12.81 -3.00 -6.59
N SER A 190 -13.72 -3.80 -7.17
CA SER A 190 -14.52 -4.78 -6.43
C SER A 190 -13.68 -5.76 -5.60
N ALA A 191 -12.52 -6.18 -6.13
CA ALA A 191 -11.59 -7.07 -5.43
C ALA A 191 -10.92 -6.35 -4.24
N THR A 192 -10.59 -5.06 -4.37
CA THR A 192 -10.10 -4.23 -3.26
C THR A 192 -11.11 -4.20 -2.12
N LEU A 193 -12.39 -3.89 -2.43
CA LEU A 193 -13.45 -3.81 -1.42
C LEU A 193 -13.65 -5.15 -0.70
N LEU A 194 -13.69 -6.26 -1.45
CA LEU A 194 -13.79 -7.60 -0.84
C LEU A 194 -12.58 -7.89 0.05
N ARG A 195 -11.36 -7.60 -0.42
CA ARG A 195 -10.14 -7.88 0.34
C ARG A 195 -10.08 -7.05 1.62
N GLN A 196 -10.43 -5.77 1.55
CA GLN A 196 -10.56 -4.92 2.74
C GLN A 196 -11.57 -5.52 3.72
N LEU A 197 -12.79 -5.84 3.25
CA LEU A 197 -13.83 -6.45 4.08
C LEU A 197 -13.36 -7.76 4.76
N LYS A 198 -12.64 -8.62 4.05
CA LYS A 198 -12.10 -9.88 4.62
C LYS A 198 -10.95 -9.64 5.59
N SER A 199 -10.12 -8.63 5.35
CA SER A 199 -8.97 -8.32 6.19
C SER A 199 -9.34 -7.68 7.53
N THR A 200 -10.32 -6.78 7.54
CA THR A 200 -10.72 -6.02 8.73
C THR A 200 -12.00 -6.55 9.38
N GLY A 201 -12.76 -7.38 8.66
CA GLY A 201 -14.12 -7.79 9.03
C GLY A 201 -15.19 -6.73 8.75
N LYS A 202 -14.80 -5.52 8.33
CA LYS A 202 -15.72 -4.40 8.08
C LYS A 202 -15.27 -3.47 6.96
N LEU A 203 -16.22 -2.95 6.21
CA LEU A 203 -16.03 -1.93 5.20
C LEU A 203 -16.85 -0.69 5.58
N GLU A 204 -16.15 0.41 5.90
CA GLU A 204 -16.74 1.67 6.30
C GLU A 204 -16.63 2.67 5.14
N LEU A 205 -17.78 3.15 4.65
CA LEU A 205 -17.90 4.06 3.52
C LEU A 205 -18.67 5.31 3.96
N PRO A 206 -18.05 6.21 4.76
CA PRO A 206 -18.73 7.33 5.41
C PRO A 206 -19.34 8.33 4.42
N LYS A 207 -18.81 8.41 3.20
CA LYS A 207 -19.34 9.28 2.13
C LYS A 207 -20.63 8.75 1.49
N LEU A 208 -21.06 7.52 1.81
CA LEU A 208 -22.23 6.85 1.23
C LEU A 208 -23.43 6.84 2.20
N GLY A 209 -23.79 7.98 2.77
CA GLY A 209 -24.96 8.11 3.66
C GLY A 209 -26.31 8.29 2.96
N GLY A 210 -26.30 8.77 1.72
CA GLY A 210 -27.50 9.00 0.91
C GLY A 210 -27.96 7.77 0.12
N GLU A 211 -28.74 8.03 -0.93
CA GLU A 211 -29.24 7.02 -1.85
C GLU A 211 -28.12 6.19 -2.51
N PRO A 212 -28.33 4.88 -2.74
CA PRO A 212 -27.34 4.02 -3.36
C PRO A 212 -26.96 4.48 -4.77
N GLN A 213 -25.69 4.84 -4.95
CA GLN A 213 -25.14 5.26 -6.23
C GLN A 213 -24.81 4.03 -7.09
N GLU A 214 -25.21 4.01 -8.36
CA GLU A 214 -25.10 2.82 -9.22
C GLU A 214 -23.66 2.27 -9.33
N ALA A 215 -22.66 3.16 -9.43
CA ALA A 215 -21.25 2.77 -9.49
C ALA A 215 -20.84 1.97 -8.25
N TRP A 216 -21.18 2.47 -7.06
CA TRP A 216 -20.87 1.82 -5.79
C TRP A 216 -21.67 0.53 -5.57
N VAL A 217 -22.96 0.50 -5.93
CA VAL A 217 -23.77 -0.73 -5.87
C VAL A 217 -23.14 -1.80 -6.77
N THR A 218 -22.68 -1.43 -7.97
CA THR A 218 -22.00 -2.35 -8.90
C THR A 218 -20.68 -2.86 -8.32
N LEU A 219 -19.86 -1.99 -7.73
CA LEU A 219 -18.58 -2.38 -7.14
C LEU A 219 -18.74 -3.34 -5.96
N ILE A 220 -19.63 -3.00 -5.02
CA ILE A 220 -19.89 -3.78 -3.81
C ILE A 220 -20.56 -5.10 -4.17
N SER A 221 -21.58 -5.11 -5.03
CA SER A 221 -22.26 -6.36 -5.44
C SER A 221 -21.31 -7.33 -6.14
N ARG A 222 -20.47 -6.86 -7.06
CA ARG A 222 -19.42 -7.68 -7.68
C ARG A 222 -18.42 -8.18 -6.63
N GLY A 223 -17.98 -7.32 -5.70
CA GLY A 223 -17.07 -7.70 -4.62
C GLY A 223 -17.65 -8.83 -3.76
N LEU A 224 -18.89 -8.71 -3.31
CA LEU A 224 -19.58 -9.75 -2.55
C LEU A 224 -19.81 -11.03 -3.37
N ASN A 225 -19.95 -10.94 -4.69
CA ASN A 225 -20.13 -12.11 -5.56
C ASN A 225 -18.81 -12.81 -5.93
N LEU A 226 -17.66 -12.16 -5.76
CA LEU A 226 -16.34 -12.82 -5.87
C LEU A 226 -16.15 -13.89 -4.78
N ASP A 227 -16.79 -13.74 -3.62
CA ASP A 227 -16.83 -14.77 -2.56
C ASP A 227 -18.28 -15.03 -2.15
N SER A 228 -18.94 -15.96 -2.85
CA SER A 228 -20.36 -16.24 -2.64
C SER A 228 -20.70 -16.90 -1.29
N THR A 229 -19.67 -17.27 -0.50
CA THR A 229 -19.83 -17.87 0.83
C THR A 229 -19.93 -16.82 1.93
N LEU A 230 -19.44 -15.61 1.67
CA LEU A 230 -19.44 -14.51 2.65
C LEU A 230 -20.86 -14.05 2.94
N ARG A 231 -21.22 -13.98 4.22
CA ARG A 231 -22.45 -13.34 4.72
C ARG A 231 -22.07 -12.03 5.40
N ALA A 232 -22.93 -11.02 5.28
CA ALA A 232 -22.64 -9.71 5.82
C ALA A 232 -23.89 -9.00 6.34
N THR A 233 -23.70 -8.12 7.32
CA THR A 233 -24.69 -7.11 7.69
C THR A 233 -24.53 -5.87 6.81
N VAL A 234 -25.62 -5.14 6.60
CA VAL A 234 -25.66 -3.82 5.97
C VAL A 234 -26.24 -2.83 6.98
N SER A 235 -25.50 -1.76 7.26
CA SER A 235 -25.84 -0.73 8.25
C SER A 235 -25.62 0.69 7.71
N GLY A 236 -26.10 1.67 8.45
CA GLY A 236 -26.06 3.09 8.11
C GLY A 236 -27.44 3.70 7.77
N PRO A 237 -27.48 5.01 7.43
CA PRO A 237 -28.73 5.76 7.36
C PRO A 237 -29.72 5.24 6.29
N SER A 238 -29.18 4.72 5.19
CA SER A 238 -29.96 4.21 4.03
C SER A 238 -29.79 2.69 3.86
N ALA A 239 -29.56 1.94 4.94
CA ALA A 239 -29.18 0.52 4.89
C ALA A 239 -30.18 -0.38 4.13
N SER A 240 -31.48 -0.14 4.30
CA SER A 240 -32.52 -0.89 3.59
C SER A 240 -32.44 -0.68 2.08
N ALA A 241 -32.32 0.57 1.62
CA ALA A 241 -32.16 0.92 0.22
C ALA A 241 -30.89 0.29 -0.37
N TRP A 242 -29.77 0.35 0.37
CA TRP A 242 -28.52 -0.31 -0.03
C TRP A 242 -28.66 -1.82 -0.17
N ARG A 243 -29.25 -2.49 0.82
CA ARG A 243 -29.48 -3.94 0.76
C ARG A 243 -30.33 -4.30 -0.45
N ASP A 244 -31.43 -3.60 -0.67
CA ASP A 244 -32.36 -3.88 -1.77
C ASP A 244 -31.67 -3.64 -3.14
N ALA A 245 -30.87 -2.58 -3.27
CA ALA A 245 -30.06 -2.32 -4.46
C ALA A 245 -29.00 -3.40 -4.73
N LEU A 246 -28.32 -3.89 -3.68
CA LEU A 246 -27.34 -4.98 -3.79
C LEU A 246 -28.02 -6.29 -4.22
N VAL A 247 -29.21 -6.59 -3.68
CA VAL A 247 -30.00 -7.75 -4.09
C VAL A 247 -30.45 -7.63 -5.54
N ALA A 248 -30.92 -6.45 -5.95
CA ALA A 248 -31.28 -6.19 -7.35
C ALA A 248 -30.09 -6.34 -8.32
N LYS A 249 -28.86 -6.09 -7.88
CA LYS A 249 -27.62 -6.36 -8.64
C LYS A 249 -27.07 -7.78 -8.44
N GLY A 250 -27.87 -8.71 -7.90
CA GLY A 250 -27.60 -10.15 -7.92
C GLY A 250 -26.86 -10.70 -6.69
N VAL A 251 -26.72 -9.94 -5.61
CA VAL A 251 -26.29 -10.51 -4.31
C VAL A 251 -27.47 -11.30 -3.72
N ARG A 252 -27.25 -12.55 -3.30
CA ARG A 252 -28.34 -13.37 -2.72
C ARG A 252 -28.84 -12.73 -1.42
N ALA A 253 -30.15 -12.47 -1.33
CA ALA A 253 -30.77 -11.84 -0.16
C ALA A 253 -30.47 -12.57 1.16
N ALA A 254 -30.42 -13.91 1.16
CA ALA A 254 -30.09 -14.71 2.34
C ALA A 254 -28.65 -14.49 2.89
N ARG A 255 -27.78 -13.79 2.15
CA ARG A 255 -26.42 -13.44 2.57
C ARG A 255 -26.32 -12.07 3.23
N LEU A 256 -27.38 -11.26 3.12
CA LEU A 256 -27.39 -9.88 3.62
C LEU A 256 -28.42 -9.73 4.73
N GLU A 257 -27.95 -9.32 5.90
CA GLU A 257 -28.79 -9.03 7.05
C GLU A 257 -28.78 -7.53 7.36
N ALA A 258 -29.81 -7.04 8.04
CA ALA A 258 -29.78 -5.68 8.58
C ALA A 258 -28.84 -5.68 9.80
N GLY A 259 -27.83 -4.81 9.80
CA GLY A 259 -27.02 -4.58 10.98
C GLY A 259 -27.56 -3.42 11.82
N ALA A 260 -26.98 -3.22 13.00
CA ALA A 260 -27.40 -2.19 13.96
C ALA A 260 -26.37 -1.06 14.14
N ALA A 261 -25.31 -1.02 13.33
CA ALA A 261 -24.28 0.02 13.47
C ALA A 261 -24.85 1.40 13.10
N ASP A 262 -24.71 2.36 14.03
CA ASP A 262 -24.99 3.77 13.78
C ASP A 262 -23.73 4.41 13.17
N SER A 263 -23.86 4.93 11.96
CA SER A 263 -22.74 5.43 11.16
C SER A 263 -23.17 6.55 10.23
N GLN A 264 -22.21 7.42 9.85
CA GLN A 264 -22.47 8.53 8.92
C GLN A 264 -22.75 8.07 7.48
N GLY A 265 -22.31 6.86 7.12
CA GLY A 265 -22.47 6.29 5.79
C GLY A 265 -22.70 4.78 5.83
N LEU A 266 -22.57 4.14 4.68
CA LEU A 266 -22.72 2.70 4.52
C LEU A 266 -21.65 1.94 5.30
N VAL A 267 -22.08 0.95 6.07
CA VAL A 267 -21.19 -0.02 6.74
C VAL A 267 -21.60 -1.42 6.32
N ILE A 268 -20.61 -2.24 5.94
CA ILE A 268 -20.79 -3.67 5.65
C ILE A 268 -19.87 -4.45 6.57
N GLU A 269 -20.40 -5.38 7.37
CA GLU A 269 -19.60 -6.19 8.29
C GLU A 269 -19.82 -7.67 8.03
N VAL A 270 -18.75 -8.47 8.14
CA VAL A 270 -18.84 -9.92 7.95
C VAL A 270 -19.55 -10.56 9.13
N ILE A 271 -20.53 -11.42 8.85
CA ILE A 271 -21.18 -12.27 9.84
C ILE A 271 -20.30 -13.50 10.05
N ARG A 272 -19.78 -13.67 11.25
CA ARG A 272 -18.97 -14.84 11.65
C ARG A 272 -19.85 -16.00 12.09
#